data_AF-A0A812FZ97-F1
#
_entry.id   AF-A0A812FZ97-F1
#
_cell.length_a   1.000
_cell.length_b   1.000
_cell.length_c   1.000
_cell.angle_alpha   90.00
_cell.angle_beta   90.00
_cell.angle_gamma   90.00
#
_symmetry.space_group_name_H-M   'P 1'
#
loop_
_entity.id
_entity.type
_entity.pdbx_description
1 polymer ?
#
loop_
_entity_poly.entity_id
_entity_poly.type
_entity_poly.pdbx_seq_one_letter_code
_entity_poly.pdbx_strand_id
1 'polypeptide(L)'
;MWRTPPCYTLDMCWHPAAPVRCWIDMFSPELRDKEEAAKGPFLIAGTVRDPLEMVVSAYCYHHRGEEAVGNLMFWPPGSVAALGPKKGVAFVAERMTQLVENMTAAFEFPRNDTHRVSYEKITRSSEGFDKEVNRLLMFWFDGLIRPEEHHRALEAARLVDVHRHPEAAPEDHANDAACMDEARKAVFAMPIHLLARYRAFQRRLGYLA
;
A
#
# COMPACT_ATOMS: atom_id res chain seq x y z
N MET A 1 -21.73 -28.26 4.35
CA MET A 1 -22.73 -27.31 4.88
C MET A 1 -21.96 -26.10 5.40
N TRP A 2 -21.70 -25.09 4.56
CA TRP A 2 -21.00 -23.87 4.97
C TRP A 2 -22.02 -22.95 5.64
N ARG A 3 -21.99 -22.84 6.98
CA ARG A 3 -23.05 -22.23 7.81
C ARG A 3 -22.74 -20.81 8.29
N THR A 4 -21.85 -20.10 7.62
CA THR A 4 -21.63 -18.67 7.89
C THR A 4 -21.35 -17.97 6.57
N PRO A 5 -22.04 -16.86 6.25
CA PRO A 5 -21.67 -16.06 5.09
C PRO A 5 -20.21 -15.60 5.29
N PRO A 6 -19.34 -15.73 4.28
CA PRO A 6 -17.89 -15.51 4.44
C PRO A 6 -17.52 -14.04 4.63
N CYS A 7 -18.47 -13.13 4.74
CA CYS A 7 -18.20 -11.70 4.73
C CYS A 7 -18.95 -11.01 5.88
N TYR A 8 -18.25 -10.17 6.65
CA TYR A 8 -18.83 -9.39 7.76
C TYR A 8 -19.74 -8.27 7.26
N THR A 9 -19.59 -7.85 6.00
CA THR A 9 -20.48 -6.94 5.28
C THR A 9 -20.68 -7.47 3.85
N LEU A 10 -21.71 -6.99 3.15
CA LEU A 10 -21.91 -7.30 1.72
C LEU A 10 -20.74 -6.78 0.85
N ASP A 11 -19.97 -5.82 1.36
CA ASP A 11 -18.99 -5.05 0.59
C ASP A 11 -17.53 -5.40 0.94
N MET A 12 -17.28 -6.09 2.07
CA MET A 12 -15.92 -6.48 2.51
C MET A 12 -15.90 -7.90 3.07
N CYS A 13 -15.19 -8.79 2.37
CA CYS A 13 -15.05 -10.19 2.77
C CYS A 13 -13.84 -10.41 3.67
N TRP A 14 -14.00 -10.16 4.98
CA TRP A 14 -12.94 -10.26 5.99
C TRP A 14 -13.13 -11.45 6.93
N HIS A 15 -13.27 -12.69 6.45
CA HIS A 15 -13.38 -13.82 7.39
C HIS A 15 -12.01 -14.20 8.00
N PRO A 16 -11.87 -14.44 9.32
CA PRO A 16 -10.59 -14.86 9.90
C PRO A 16 -10.08 -16.21 9.38
N ALA A 17 -11.00 -17.04 8.88
CA ALA A 17 -10.71 -18.29 8.19
C ALA A 17 -10.71 -18.17 6.66
N ALA A 18 -10.81 -16.96 6.09
CA ALA A 18 -10.62 -16.78 4.66
C ALA A 18 -9.18 -17.19 4.29
N PRO A 19 -8.99 -17.88 3.14
CA PRO A 19 -7.66 -18.24 2.67
C PRO A 19 -6.87 -17.01 2.23
N VAL A 20 -7.54 -15.91 1.87
CA VAL A 20 -6.94 -14.61 1.56
C VAL A 20 -7.00 -13.73 2.80
N ARG A 21 -5.85 -13.15 3.17
CA ARG A 21 -5.72 -12.24 4.30
C ARG A 21 -5.23 -10.89 3.81
N CYS A 22 -5.81 -9.82 4.34
CA CYS A 22 -5.37 -8.46 4.09
C CYS A 22 -4.68 -7.93 5.34
N TRP A 23 -3.45 -7.45 5.18
CA TRP A 23 -2.72 -6.72 6.22
C TRP A 23 -2.47 -5.31 5.72
N ILE A 24 -3.06 -4.35 6.41
CA ILE A 24 -2.83 -2.93 6.17
C ILE A 24 -1.81 -2.49 7.22
N ASP A 25 -0.64 -2.05 6.74
CA ASP A 25 0.45 -1.46 7.52
C ASP A 25 1.04 -2.29 8.68
N MET A 26 0.55 -3.51 8.90
CA MET A 26 1.00 -4.42 9.97
C MET A 26 1.86 -5.58 9.46
N PHE A 27 2.05 -5.70 8.14
CA PHE A 27 2.84 -6.79 7.60
C PHE A 27 4.32 -6.63 7.96
N SER A 28 4.97 -7.74 8.33
CA SER A 28 6.41 -7.81 8.57
C SER A 28 6.97 -9.18 8.19
N PRO A 29 8.27 -9.30 7.90
CA PRO A 29 8.92 -10.60 7.71
C PRO A 29 8.71 -11.56 8.89
N GLU A 30 8.71 -11.05 10.13
CA GLU A 30 8.48 -11.87 11.33
C GLU A 30 7.05 -12.39 11.42
N LEU A 31 6.07 -11.56 11.02
CA LEU A 31 4.69 -12.01 10.89
C LEU A 31 4.59 -13.11 9.83
N ARG A 32 5.35 -12.95 8.74
CA ARG A 32 5.38 -13.97 7.70
C ARG A 32 5.90 -15.30 8.22
N ASP A 33 7.06 -15.29 8.86
CA ASP A 33 7.68 -16.51 9.41
C ASP A 33 6.75 -17.22 10.41
N LYS A 34 6.06 -16.44 11.24
CA LYS A 34 5.07 -16.97 12.19
C LYS A 34 3.88 -17.64 11.50
N GLU A 35 3.34 -17.04 10.45
CA GLU A 35 2.22 -17.62 9.70
C GLU A 35 2.67 -18.86 8.91
N GLU A 36 3.87 -18.86 8.32
CA GLU A 36 4.41 -20.01 7.58
C GLU A 36 4.64 -21.21 8.50
N ALA A 37 5.18 -20.97 9.69
CA ALA A 37 5.35 -21.99 10.71
C ALA A 37 4.02 -22.59 11.20
N ALA A 38 2.95 -21.79 11.23
CA ALA A 38 1.65 -22.23 11.75
C ALA A 38 0.76 -22.91 10.70
N LYS A 39 0.83 -22.49 9.44
CA LYS A 39 -0.14 -22.87 8.39
C LYS A 39 0.49 -23.39 7.11
N GLY A 40 1.81 -23.35 7.01
CA GLY A 40 2.55 -23.67 5.80
C GLY A 40 2.74 -22.48 4.86
N PRO A 41 3.32 -22.72 3.68
CA PRO A 41 3.67 -21.66 2.74
C PRO A 41 2.45 -20.84 2.29
N PHE A 42 2.64 -19.54 2.09
CA PHE A 42 1.62 -18.68 1.50
C PHE A 42 2.21 -17.75 0.44
N LEU A 43 1.34 -17.31 -0.46
CA LEU A 43 1.65 -16.32 -1.48
C LEU A 43 1.44 -14.92 -0.90
N ILE A 44 2.40 -14.03 -1.16
CA ILE A 44 2.38 -12.66 -0.68
C ILE A 44 2.31 -11.75 -1.88
N ALA A 45 1.30 -10.89 -1.94
CA ALA A 45 1.31 -9.79 -2.88
C ALA A 45 1.08 -8.48 -2.17
N GLY A 46 1.74 -7.42 -2.63
CA GLY A 46 1.62 -6.11 -2.02
C GLY A 46 2.01 -5.01 -3.00
N THR A 47 1.35 -3.87 -2.80
CA THR A 47 1.67 -2.65 -3.54
C THR A 47 2.90 -1.99 -2.94
N VAL A 48 3.90 -1.73 -3.77
CA VAL A 48 5.12 -1.00 -3.41
C VAL A 48 5.12 0.32 -4.16
N ARG A 49 5.38 1.40 -3.42
CA ARG A 49 5.48 2.77 -3.92
C ARG A 49 6.86 3.33 -3.56
N ASP A 50 7.31 4.37 -4.25
CA ASP A 50 8.51 5.11 -3.89
C ASP A 50 8.46 5.53 -2.39
N PRO A 51 9.44 5.11 -1.57
CA PRO A 51 9.47 5.41 -0.14
C PRO A 51 9.35 6.90 0.24
N LEU A 52 9.97 7.81 -0.52
CA LEU A 52 9.90 9.24 -0.23
C LEU A 52 8.56 9.83 -0.66
N GLU A 53 8.01 9.38 -1.79
CA GLU A 53 6.64 9.79 -2.19
C GLU A 53 5.59 9.26 -1.22
N MET A 54 5.79 8.11 -0.58
CA MET A 54 4.93 7.63 0.50
C MET A 54 4.93 8.60 1.69
N VAL A 55 6.12 9.07 2.13
CA VAL A 55 6.24 10.04 3.22
C VAL A 55 5.55 11.36 2.87
N VAL A 56 5.80 11.88 1.66
CA VAL A 56 5.17 13.11 1.16
C VAL A 56 3.65 12.96 1.17
N SER A 57 3.15 11.84 0.62
CA SER A 57 1.73 11.54 0.53
C SER A 57 1.08 11.42 1.91
N ALA A 58 1.74 10.73 2.85
CA ALA A 58 1.25 10.57 4.22
C ALA A 58 1.25 11.91 4.96
N TYR A 59 2.31 12.71 4.85
CA TYR A 59 2.34 14.04 5.44
C TYR A 59 1.16 14.89 4.96
N CYS A 60 0.93 14.99 3.65
CA CYS A 60 -0.18 15.80 3.15
C CYS A 60 -1.56 15.27 3.55
N TYR A 61 -1.73 13.95 3.57
CA TYR A 61 -2.98 13.34 3.99
C TYR A 61 -3.30 13.70 5.45
N HIS A 62 -2.33 13.49 6.36
CA HIS A 62 -2.48 13.78 7.79
C HIS A 62 -2.42 15.27 8.14
N HIS A 63 -1.79 16.11 7.30
CA HIS A 63 -1.65 17.55 7.55
C HIS A 63 -2.97 18.31 7.32
N ARG A 64 -3.84 17.82 6.44
CA ARG A 64 -5.18 18.40 6.23
C ARG A 64 -6.04 18.36 7.50
N GLY A 65 -5.83 17.37 8.36
CA GLY A 65 -6.58 17.23 9.62
C GLY A 65 -8.05 16.87 9.45
N GLU A 66 -8.44 16.41 8.26
CA GLU A 66 -9.81 16.03 7.88
C GLU A 66 -10.14 14.56 8.20
N GLU A 67 -9.23 13.86 8.86
CA GLU A 67 -9.38 12.44 9.14
C GLU A 67 -10.53 12.19 10.11
N ALA A 68 -11.42 11.28 9.72
CA ALA A 68 -12.34 10.69 10.67
C ALA A 68 -11.53 10.14 11.86
N VAL A 69 -12.03 10.35 13.07
CA VAL A 69 -11.39 10.14 14.39
C VAL A 69 -10.85 8.69 14.61
N GLY A 70 -10.94 7.80 13.62
CA GLY A 70 -10.52 6.41 13.67
C GLY A 70 -9.14 6.07 13.10
N ASN A 71 -8.48 6.91 12.29
CA ASN A 71 -7.13 6.59 11.77
C ASN A 71 -6.00 6.98 12.76
N LEU A 72 -6.19 6.61 14.03
CA LEU A 72 -5.29 6.90 15.15
C LEU A 72 -4.05 6.00 15.17
N MET A 73 -3.96 5.02 14.25
CA MET A 73 -3.02 3.92 14.37
C MET A 73 -1.55 4.39 14.27
N PHE A 74 -1.31 5.52 13.61
CA PHE A 74 0.04 6.06 13.42
C PHE A 74 0.35 7.31 14.25
N TRP A 75 -0.65 8.11 14.60
CA TRP A 75 -0.45 9.42 15.22
C TRP A 75 -1.62 9.84 16.10
N PRO A 76 -1.36 10.53 17.23
CA PRO A 76 -2.38 11.29 17.91
C PRO A 76 -3.02 12.32 16.95
N PRO A 77 -4.34 12.54 17.01
CA PRO A 77 -5.04 13.48 16.14
C PRO A 77 -4.40 14.86 16.16
N GLY A 78 -4.28 15.48 14.99
CA GLY A 78 -3.76 16.84 14.84
C GLY A 78 -2.24 16.98 15.03
N SER A 79 -1.51 15.92 15.40
CA SER A 79 -0.06 15.99 15.59
C SER A 79 0.69 16.38 14.30
N VAL A 80 0.29 15.85 13.15
CA VAL A 80 0.87 16.21 11.84
C VAL A 80 0.29 17.53 11.30
N ALA A 81 -1.00 17.80 11.54
CA ALA A 81 -1.65 19.05 11.15
C ALA A 81 -0.99 20.29 11.80
N ALA A 82 -0.48 20.15 13.02
CA ALA A 82 0.23 21.23 13.71
C ALA A 82 1.67 21.48 13.21
N LEU A 83 2.20 20.65 12.31
CA LEU A 83 3.58 20.72 11.84
C LEU A 83 3.65 21.27 10.41
N GLY A 84 4.41 22.36 10.22
CA GLY A 84 4.76 22.82 8.88
C GLY A 84 5.66 21.81 8.13
N PRO A 85 5.78 21.93 6.79
CA PRO A 85 6.34 20.87 5.93
C PRO A 85 7.70 20.32 6.36
N LYS A 86 8.65 21.20 6.73
CA LYS A 86 10.00 20.78 7.14
C LYS A 86 10.00 19.87 8.38
N LYS A 87 9.20 20.19 9.39
CA LYS A 87 9.11 19.37 10.61
C LYS A 87 8.19 18.18 10.41
N GLY A 88 7.08 18.37 9.71
CA GLY A 88 6.07 17.34 9.48
C GLY A 88 6.58 16.19 8.62
N VAL A 89 7.26 16.48 7.50
CA VAL A 89 7.83 15.44 6.62
C VAL A 89 8.88 14.60 7.36
N ALA A 90 9.76 15.24 8.13
CA ALA A 90 10.76 14.52 8.93
C ALA A 90 10.10 13.65 10.02
N PHE A 91 9.09 14.19 10.71
CA PHE A 91 8.33 13.46 11.72
C PHE A 91 7.60 12.23 11.13
N VAL A 92 6.95 12.40 9.99
CA VAL A 92 6.25 11.32 9.28
C VAL A 92 7.24 10.25 8.81
N ALA A 93 8.37 10.65 8.22
CA ALA A 93 9.42 9.72 7.81
C ALA A 93 9.98 8.89 8.97
N GLU A 94 10.25 9.51 10.11
CA GLU A 94 10.76 8.79 11.28
C GLU A 94 9.78 7.69 11.75
N ARG A 95 8.47 7.98 11.77
CA ARG A 95 7.44 7.03 12.22
C ARG A 95 7.12 5.96 11.19
N MET A 96 7.12 6.29 9.90
CA MET A 96 6.90 5.32 8.82
C MET A 96 8.12 4.43 8.56
N THR A 97 9.26 4.68 9.21
CA THR A 97 10.50 3.98 8.91
C THR A 97 10.38 2.46 9.04
N GLN A 98 9.73 1.94 10.08
CA GLN A 98 9.55 0.49 10.25
C GLN A 98 8.65 -0.10 9.16
N LEU A 99 7.58 0.59 8.77
CA LEU A 99 6.68 0.17 7.70
C LEU A 99 7.43 0.05 6.37
N VAL A 100 8.20 1.08 6.03
CA VAL A 100 8.99 1.11 4.79
C VAL A 100 10.10 0.06 4.82
N GLU A 101 10.70 -0.19 5.98
CA GLU A 101 11.67 -1.26 6.17
C GLU A 101 11.05 -2.65 5.94
N ASN A 102 9.88 -2.91 6.52
CA ASN A 102 9.15 -4.17 6.33
C ASN A 102 8.75 -4.38 4.86
N MET A 103 8.20 -3.34 4.21
CA MET A 103 7.88 -3.37 2.79
C MET A 103 9.14 -3.62 1.95
N THR A 104 10.24 -2.96 2.26
CA THR A 104 11.51 -3.15 1.55
C THR A 104 12.00 -4.58 1.71
N ALA A 105 12.06 -5.10 2.94
CA ALA A 105 12.51 -6.47 3.21
C ALA A 105 11.62 -7.52 2.52
N ALA A 106 10.31 -7.26 2.42
CA ALA A 106 9.38 -8.16 1.76
C ALA A 106 9.56 -8.22 0.23
N PHE A 107 9.92 -7.10 -0.41
CA PHE A 107 9.83 -6.96 -1.87
C PHE A 107 11.12 -6.57 -2.59
N GLU A 108 12.24 -6.38 -1.89
CA GLU A 108 13.53 -6.06 -2.51
C GLU A 108 14.11 -7.22 -3.34
N PHE A 109 13.80 -8.47 -2.97
CA PHE A 109 14.26 -9.66 -3.67
C PHE A 109 13.05 -10.41 -4.25
N PRO A 110 12.93 -10.51 -5.58
CA PRO A 110 11.89 -11.31 -6.22
C PRO A 110 11.97 -12.77 -5.76
N ARG A 111 10.81 -13.34 -5.41
CA ARG A 111 10.66 -14.75 -5.02
C ARG A 111 9.43 -15.33 -5.70
N ASN A 112 9.39 -16.65 -5.89
CA ASN A 112 8.23 -17.32 -6.51
C ASN A 112 6.96 -17.23 -5.66
N ASP A 113 7.10 -16.97 -4.36
CA ASP A 113 6.03 -16.82 -3.39
C ASP A 113 5.65 -15.36 -3.11
N THR A 114 6.27 -14.41 -3.83
CA THR A 114 6.11 -12.97 -3.56
C THR A 114 5.89 -12.18 -4.85
N HIS A 115 4.80 -11.43 -4.93
CA HIS A 115 4.45 -10.57 -6.06
C HIS A 115 4.40 -9.10 -5.66
N ARG A 116 5.33 -8.31 -6.21
CA ARG A 116 5.34 -6.86 -6.06
C ARG A 116 4.45 -6.22 -7.12
N VAL A 117 3.40 -5.52 -6.68
CA VAL A 117 2.61 -4.62 -7.53
C VAL A 117 3.23 -3.23 -7.45
N SER A 118 3.60 -2.63 -8.57
CA SER A 118 4.14 -1.26 -8.57
C SER A 118 3.00 -0.24 -8.55
N TYR A 119 2.96 0.60 -7.50
CA TYR A 119 1.97 1.66 -7.36
C TYR A 119 1.96 2.58 -8.58
N GLU A 120 3.13 2.98 -9.07
CA GLU A 120 3.29 3.91 -10.19
C GLU A 120 2.92 3.28 -11.55
N LYS A 121 2.79 1.95 -11.64
CA LYS A 121 2.32 1.27 -12.85
C LYS A 121 0.81 1.06 -12.80
N ILE A 122 0.31 0.55 -11.67
CA ILE A 122 -1.12 0.24 -11.50
C ILE A 122 -1.98 1.51 -11.49
N THR A 123 -1.46 2.64 -11.00
CA THR A 123 -2.23 3.90 -10.89
C THR A 123 -2.00 4.90 -12.02
N ARG A 124 -1.13 4.61 -13.00
CA ARG A 124 -0.78 5.58 -14.06
C ARG A 124 -1.82 5.70 -15.16
N SER A 125 -2.51 4.60 -15.44
CA SER A 125 -3.46 4.49 -16.55
C SER A 125 -4.28 3.22 -16.39
N SER A 126 -5.44 3.18 -17.04
CA SER A 126 -6.30 1.99 -17.10
C SER A 126 -5.64 0.77 -17.73
N GLU A 127 -4.75 0.96 -18.72
CA GLU A 127 -3.98 -0.14 -19.30
C GLU A 127 -2.96 -0.71 -18.29
N GLY A 128 -2.28 0.17 -17.56
CA GLY A 128 -1.39 -0.20 -16.47
C GLY A 128 -2.12 -0.93 -15.34
N PHE A 129 -3.31 -0.45 -14.99
CA PHE A 129 -4.21 -1.10 -14.04
C PHE A 129 -4.52 -2.54 -14.46
N ASP A 130 -5.06 -2.73 -15.67
CA ASP A 130 -5.44 -4.06 -16.19
C ASP A 130 -4.25 -5.03 -16.18
N LYS A 131 -3.07 -4.54 -16.60
CA LYS A 131 -1.85 -5.34 -16.68
C LYS A 131 -1.37 -5.82 -15.31
N GLU A 132 -1.35 -4.93 -14.32
CA GLU A 132 -0.90 -5.28 -12.96
C GLU A 132 -1.93 -6.15 -12.23
N VAL A 133 -3.24 -5.88 -12.37
CA VAL A 133 -4.31 -6.73 -11.81
C VAL A 133 -4.29 -8.13 -12.43
N ASN A 134 -4.13 -8.24 -13.75
CA ASN A 134 -4.00 -9.54 -14.42
C ASN A 134 -2.83 -10.35 -13.87
N ARG A 135 -1.67 -9.72 -13.66
CA ARG A 135 -0.50 -10.39 -13.06
C ARG A 135 -0.77 -10.84 -11.63
N LEU A 136 -1.48 -10.03 -10.84
CA LEU A 136 -1.86 -10.35 -9.47
C LEU A 136 -2.81 -11.55 -9.42
N LEU A 137 -3.84 -11.57 -10.26
CA LEU A 137 -4.79 -12.68 -10.34
C LEU A 137 -4.12 -13.97 -10.80
N MET A 138 -3.26 -13.90 -11.82
CA MET A 138 -2.44 -15.04 -12.23
C MET A 138 -1.56 -15.51 -11.07
N PHE A 139 -0.87 -14.62 -10.36
CA PHE A 139 -0.03 -15.01 -9.23
C PHE A 139 -0.80 -15.76 -8.14
N TRP A 140 -2.00 -15.31 -7.77
CA TRP A 140 -2.79 -15.94 -6.72
C TRP A 140 -3.55 -17.20 -7.15
N PHE A 141 -4.01 -17.25 -8.40
CA PHE A 141 -5.01 -18.22 -8.85
C PHE A 141 -4.62 -19.01 -10.10
N ASP A 142 -3.36 -18.95 -10.54
CA ASP A 142 -2.91 -19.74 -11.69
C ASP A 142 -3.22 -21.23 -11.50
N GLY A 143 -3.91 -21.81 -12.49
CA GLY A 143 -4.40 -23.19 -12.45
C GLY A 143 -5.51 -23.49 -11.42
N LEU A 144 -5.95 -22.51 -10.61
CA LEU A 144 -6.99 -22.71 -9.58
C LEU A 144 -8.38 -22.27 -10.02
N ILE A 145 -8.47 -21.32 -10.95
CA ILE A 145 -9.74 -20.80 -11.47
C ILE A 145 -9.86 -21.02 -12.98
N ARG A 146 -11.10 -21.13 -13.46
CA ARG A 146 -11.38 -21.28 -14.89
C ARG A 146 -11.11 -19.96 -15.63
N PRO A 147 -10.81 -20.00 -16.94
CA PRO A 147 -10.63 -18.80 -17.75
C PRO A 147 -11.79 -17.81 -17.65
N GLU A 148 -13.04 -18.29 -17.55
CA GLU A 148 -14.22 -17.44 -17.42
C GLU A 148 -14.30 -16.76 -16.05
N GLU A 149 -13.84 -17.43 -14.99
CA GLU A 149 -13.76 -16.85 -13.64
C GLU A 149 -12.69 -15.77 -13.59
N HIS A 150 -11.53 -16.03 -14.19
CA HIS A 150 -10.47 -15.06 -14.32
C HIS A 150 -10.92 -13.82 -15.10
N HIS A 151 -11.62 -14.00 -16.23
CA HIS A 151 -12.17 -12.89 -17.00
C HIS A 151 -13.19 -12.07 -16.19
N ARG A 152 -14.12 -12.73 -15.47
CA ARG A 152 -15.07 -12.03 -14.60
C ARG A 152 -14.37 -11.24 -13.48
N ALA A 153 -13.31 -11.77 -12.89
CA ALA A 153 -12.53 -11.07 -11.87
C ALA A 153 -11.85 -9.82 -12.43
N LEU A 154 -11.32 -9.87 -13.67
CA LEU A 154 -10.77 -8.70 -14.35
C LEU A 154 -11.85 -7.64 -14.62
N GLU A 155 -13.00 -8.02 -15.16
CA GLU A 155 -14.10 -7.06 -15.40
C GLU A 155 -14.59 -6.43 -14.08
N ALA A 156 -14.68 -7.21 -13.01
CA ALA A 156 -15.04 -6.67 -11.69
C ALA A 156 -13.98 -5.69 -11.16
N ALA A 157 -12.69 -5.97 -11.34
CA ALA A 157 -11.62 -5.08 -10.91
C ALA A 157 -11.63 -3.75 -11.67
N ARG A 158 -12.06 -3.72 -12.94
CA ARG A 158 -12.16 -2.47 -13.70
C ARG A 158 -13.14 -1.47 -13.11
N LEU A 159 -14.14 -1.93 -12.35
CA LEU A 159 -15.12 -1.06 -11.70
C LEU A 159 -14.50 -0.16 -10.61
N VAL A 160 -13.31 -0.52 -10.10
CA VAL A 160 -12.58 0.25 -9.09
C VAL A 160 -11.36 0.96 -9.66
N ASP A 161 -11.17 0.94 -10.98
CA ASP A 161 -10.12 1.71 -11.65
C ASP A 161 -10.51 3.20 -11.70
N VAL A 162 -9.85 4.00 -10.86
CA VAL A 162 -10.08 5.45 -10.75
C VAL A 162 -9.77 6.25 -12.03
N HIS A 163 -9.03 5.68 -12.99
CA HIS A 163 -8.88 6.32 -14.32
C HIS A 163 -10.12 6.16 -15.18
N ARG A 164 -10.82 5.02 -15.06
CA ARG A 164 -12.10 4.78 -15.75
C ARG A 164 -13.27 5.41 -15.02
N HIS A 165 -13.20 5.41 -13.70
CA HIS A 165 -14.26 5.84 -12.79
C HIS A 165 -13.70 6.83 -11.76
N PRO A 166 -13.38 8.08 -12.17
CA PRO A 166 -12.86 9.10 -11.24
C PRO A 166 -13.77 9.35 -10.04
N GLU A 167 -15.08 9.19 -10.21
CA GLU A 167 -16.11 9.31 -9.18
C GLU A 167 -16.05 8.21 -8.10
N ALA A 168 -15.37 7.10 -8.36
CA ALA A 168 -15.19 6.02 -7.39
C ALA A 168 -14.09 6.35 -6.35
N ALA A 169 -13.29 7.39 -6.57
CA ALA A 169 -12.31 7.84 -5.61
C ALA A 169 -13.00 8.58 -4.44
N PRO A 170 -12.76 8.20 -3.18
CA PRO A 170 -13.28 8.96 -2.04
C PRO A 170 -12.76 10.40 -2.08
N GLU A 171 -13.66 11.38 -2.06
CA GLU A 171 -13.32 12.81 -2.14
C GLU A 171 -12.38 13.24 -1.00
N ASP A 172 -12.44 12.56 0.14
CA ASP A 172 -11.64 12.83 1.35
C ASP A 172 -10.24 12.17 1.33
N HIS A 173 -9.90 11.35 0.32
CA HIS A 173 -8.64 10.60 0.25
C HIS A 173 -7.63 11.10 -0.80
N ALA A 174 -7.88 12.27 -1.41
CA ALA A 174 -6.94 12.94 -2.32
C ALA A 174 -6.06 13.98 -1.60
N ASN A 175 -4.80 14.13 -2.05
CA ASN A 175 -3.91 15.18 -1.54
C ASN A 175 -3.94 16.43 -2.42
N ASP A 176 -3.93 17.59 -1.80
CA ASP A 176 -3.73 18.86 -2.49
C ASP A 176 -2.35 18.93 -3.17
N ALA A 177 -2.34 19.38 -4.43
CA ALA A 177 -1.13 19.48 -5.23
C ALA A 177 -0.11 20.46 -4.63
N ALA A 178 -0.57 21.58 -4.06
CA ALA A 178 0.33 22.56 -3.44
C ALA A 178 1.00 21.98 -2.19
N CYS A 179 0.26 21.24 -1.36
CA CYS A 179 0.87 20.49 -0.26
C CYS A 179 1.95 19.51 -0.75
N MET A 180 1.63 18.69 -1.76
CA MET A 180 2.55 17.68 -2.27
C MET A 180 3.87 18.30 -2.75
N ASP A 181 3.80 19.44 -3.45
CA ASP A 181 4.98 20.13 -3.96
C ASP A 181 5.85 20.73 -2.85
N GLU A 182 5.24 21.35 -1.83
CA GLU A 182 5.98 21.85 -0.67
C GLU A 182 6.59 20.72 0.17
N ALA A 183 5.86 19.63 0.36
CA ALA A 183 6.33 18.46 1.07
C ALA A 183 7.51 17.78 0.34
N ARG A 184 7.48 17.68 -0.99
CA ARG A 184 8.61 17.19 -1.80
C ARG A 184 9.87 18.04 -1.63
N LYS A 185 9.73 19.37 -1.58
CA LYS A 185 10.88 20.25 -1.29
C LYS A 185 11.42 20.01 0.11
N ALA A 186 10.53 19.80 1.09
CA ALA A 186 10.89 19.55 2.48
C ALA A 186 11.62 18.23 2.72
N VAL A 187 11.47 17.22 1.85
CA VAL A 187 12.24 15.96 1.91
C VAL A 187 13.74 16.19 1.99
N PHE A 188 14.27 17.16 1.24
CA PHE A 188 15.69 17.47 1.22
C PHE A 188 16.19 18.18 2.49
N ALA A 189 15.27 18.67 3.31
CA ALA A 189 15.58 19.33 4.58
C ALA A 189 15.49 18.37 5.79
N MET A 190 15.19 17.09 5.58
CA MET A 190 15.21 16.05 6.61
C MET A 190 16.60 15.86 7.22
N PRO A 191 16.71 15.33 8.45
CA PRO A 191 17.99 14.88 9.00
C PRO A 191 18.73 13.97 8.04
N ILE A 192 20.05 14.20 7.86
CA ILE A 192 20.87 13.53 6.84
C ILE A 192 20.78 12.00 6.94
N HIS A 193 20.82 11.45 8.15
CA HIS A 193 20.75 10.00 8.38
C HIS A 193 19.38 9.42 7.95
N LEU A 194 18.30 10.17 8.18
CA LEU A 194 16.95 9.74 7.82
C LEU A 194 16.76 9.76 6.30
N LEU A 195 17.18 10.84 5.64
CA LEU A 195 17.17 10.91 4.17
C LEU A 195 18.05 9.82 3.54
N ALA A 196 19.23 9.57 4.13
CA ALA A 196 20.11 8.50 3.66
C ALA A 196 19.46 7.11 3.79
N ARG A 197 18.74 6.85 4.88
CA ARG A 197 18.00 5.60 5.09
C ARG A 197 16.92 5.41 4.03
N TYR A 198 16.11 6.44 3.77
CA TYR A 198 15.07 6.39 2.73
C TYR A 198 15.63 6.22 1.32
N ARG A 199 16.75 6.88 0.99
CA ARG A 199 17.46 6.65 -0.28
C ARG A 199 18.00 5.23 -0.41
N ALA A 200 18.42 4.61 0.70
CA ALA A 200 18.81 3.21 0.70
C ALA A 200 17.61 2.29 0.41
N PHE A 201 16.43 2.57 0.97
CA PHE A 201 15.19 1.86 0.62
C PHE A 201 14.84 2.04 -0.86
N GLN A 202 14.90 3.27 -1.39
CA GLN A 202 14.67 3.53 -2.81
C GLN A 202 15.60 2.70 -3.71
N ARG A 203 16.90 2.62 -3.39
CA ARG A 203 17.86 1.78 -4.14
C ARG A 203 17.50 0.30 -4.09
N ARG A 204 17.24 -0.25 -2.91
CA ARG A 204 16.84 -1.66 -2.72
C ARG A 204 15.56 -2.00 -3.49
N LEU A 205 14.65 -1.05 -3.59
CA LEU A 205 13.39 -1.19 -4.35
C LEU A 205 13.51 -0.76 -5.83
N GLY A 206 14.68 -0.36 -6.32
CA GLY A 206 14.91 0.02 -7.71
C GLY A 206 14.29 1.36 -8.16
N TYR A 207 13.98 2.26 -7.21
CA TYR A 207 13.52 3.63 -7.49
C TYR A 207 14.67 4.62 -7.71
N LEU A 208 15.84 4.33 -7.13
CA LEU A 208 17.05 5.13 -7.27
C LEU A 208 18.18 4.26 -7.80
N ALA A 209 18.87 4.74 -8.85
CA ALA A 209 20.05 4.09 -9.41
C ALA A 209 21.30 4.29 -8.55
#